data_AF-A0A423EYZ6-F1
#
_entry.id   AF-A0A423EYZ6-F1
#
_cell.length_a   1.000
_cell.length_b   1.000
_cell.length_c   1.000
_cell.angle_alpha   90.00
_cell.angle_beta   90.00
_cell.angle_gamma   90.00
#
_symmetry.space_group_name_H-M   'P 1'
#
loop_
_entity.id
_entity.type
_entity.pdbx_description
1 polymer ?
#
loop_
_entity_poly.entity_id
_entity_poly.type
_entity_poly.pdbx_seq_one_letter_code
_entity_poly.pdbx_strand_id
1 'polypeptide(L)'
;MPAPALSGPQYLREGLKLVLSPGLRLFVLLPLAINLMLFVGLIYFAGHQFSLWVDHLMPTLPSWLSFLNYLLWPLFVVLVVLMVFFTFTMLANIIAAPFNGFLSEKVEVVVRGTDDFPAFSWGELIAMVPRTLAREMRKLGYFLPRAIGLFILSFIPVVNLIAAPLWLLFGVWMMAIQYIDYPADNHKLGWNEMLAWLREKRWQSMSFGGIVYLVLLVPVVNLLMMPAAVAGATLFWVREQGAEAMAQQQKITQS
;
A
#
# COMPACT_ATOMS: atom_id res chain seq x y z
N MET A 1 -21.03 -10.18 -23.33
CA MET A 1 -20.26 -9.15 -24.06
C MET A 1 -19.07 -8.77 -23.18
N PRO A 2 -17.83 -8.78 -23.68
CA PRO A 2 -16.71 -8.28 -22.88
C PRO A 2 -17.00 -6.81 -22.53
N ALA A 3 -16.97 -6.48 -21.23
CA ALA A 3 -17.15 -5.10 -20.79
C ALA A 3 -16.07 -4.22 -21.43
N PRO A 4 -16.37 -2.97 -21.82
CA PRO A 4 -15.39 -2.09 -22.43
C PRO A 4 -14.17 -1.91 -21.50
N ALA A 5 -12.97 -1.94 -22.08
CA ALA A 5 -11.73 -1.70 -21.37
C ALA A 5 -11.80 -0.33 -20.68
N LEU A 6 -11.82 -0.33 -19.36
CA LEU A 6 -11.89 0.89 -18.58
C LEU A 6 -10.49 1.54 -18.51
N SER A 7 -10.46 2.86 -18.39
CA SER A 7 -9.23 3.58 -18.04
C SER A 7 -8.93 3.48 -16.55
N GLY A 8 -7.68 3.69 -16.13
CA GLY A 8 -7.27 3.64 -14.71
C GLY A 8 -8.20 4.42 -13.75
N PRO A 9 -8.56 5.68 -14.05
CA PRO A 9 -9.50 6.46 -13.25
C PRO A 9 -10.91 5.86 -13.15
N GLN A 10 -11.37 5.19 -14.19
CA GLN A 10 -12.68 4.54 -14.18
C GLN A 10 -12.67 3.30 -13.27
N TYR A 11 -11.58 2.51 -13.27
CA TYR A 11 -11.43 1.41 -12.31
C TYR A 11 -11.50 1.89 -10.85
N LEU A 12 -10.82 3.00 -10.53
CA LEU A 12 -10.86 3.57 -9.18
C LEU A 12 -12.27 4.08 -8.81
N ARG A 13 -12.95 4.75 -9.74
CA ARG A 13 -14.33 5.24 -9.53
C ARG A 13 -15.32 4.09 -9.31
N GLU A 14 -15.22 3.02 -10.09
CA GLU A 14 -16.06 1.83 -9.90
C GLU A 14 -15.70 1.10 -8.59
N GLY A 15 -14.41 1.02 -8.25
CA GLY A 15 -13.93 0.50 -6.96
C GLY A 15 -14.53 1.27 -5.76
N LEU A 16 -14.60 2.59 -5.85
CA LEU A 16 -15.26 3.42 -4.82
C LEU A 16 -16.75 3.10 -4.69
N LYS A 17 -17.48 2.95 -5.81
CA LYS A 17 -18.90 2.56 -5.75
C LYS A 17 -19.09 1.18 -5.12
N LEU A 18 -18.23 0.22 -5.45
CA LEU A 18 -18.27 -1.14 -4.89
C LEU A 18 -18.06 -1.11 -3.37
N VAL A 19 -17.05 -0.38 -2.90
CA VAL A 19 -16.73 -0.26 -1.48
C VAL A 19 -17.86 0.41 -0.67
N LEU A 20 -18.57 1.36 -1.27
CA LEU A 20 -19.69 2.03 -0.64
C LEU A 20 -20.99 1.20 -0.66
N SER A 21 -21.00 0.04 -1.33
CA SER A 21 -22.16 -0.85 -1.34
C SER A 21 -22.45 -1.44 0.06
N PRO A 22 -23.71 -1.74 0.40
CA PRO A 22 -24.09 -2.25 1.71
C PRO A 22 -23.36 -3.54 2.12
N GLY A 23 -23.04 -4.42 1.16
CA GLY A 23 -22.32 -5.67 1.41
C GLY A 23 -20.85 -5.46 1.74
N LEU A 24 -20.19 -4.44 1.15
CA LEU A 24 -18.74 -4.28 1.26
C LEU A 24 -18.27 -3.21 2.26
N ARG A 25 -19.15 -2.29 2.68
CA ARG A 25 -18.79 -1.17 3.58
C ARG A 25 -18.20 -1.62 4.93
N LEU A 26 -18.61 -2.79 5.44
CA LEU A 26 -18.12 -3.32 6.71
C LEU A 26 -16.63 -3.67 6.64
N PHE A 27 -16.15 -4.17 5.49
CA PHE A 27 -14.74 -4.50 5.27
C PHE A 27 -13.83 -3.27 5.18
N VAL A 28 -14.41 -2.06 5.08
CA VAL A 28 -13.67 -0.79 5.14
C VAL A 28 -13.66 -0.18 6.53
N LEU A 29 -14.78 -0.28 7.24
CA LEU A 29 -14.87 0.24 8.60
C LEU A 29 -14.00 -0.55 9.59
N LEU A 30 -13.87 -1.85 9.39
CA LEU A 30 -13.14 -2.72 10.32
C LEU A 30 -11.62 -2.44 10.33
N PRO A 31 -10.90 -2.36 9.19
CA PRO A 31 -9.49 -1.96 9.17
C PRO A 31 -9.28 -0.54 9.67
N LEU A 32 -10.21 0.38 9.36
CA LEU A 32 -10.16 1.75 9.85
C LEU A 32 -10.28 1.80 11.38
N ALA A 33 -11.19 1.03 11.96
CA ALA A 33 -11.37 0.95 13.41
C ALA A 33 -10.12 0.38 14.11
N ILE A 34 -9.52 -0.67 13.55
CA ILE A 34 -8.27 -1.24 14.07
C ILE A 34 -7.12 -0.24 13.96
N ASN A 35 -6.98 0.46 12.84
CA ASN A 35 -5.98 1.50 12.68
C ASN A 35 -6.19 2.67 13.65
N LEU A 36 -7.44 3.04 13.93
CA LEU A 36 -7.75 4.07 14.92
C LEU A 36 -7.37 3.61 16.33
N MET A 37 -7.67 2.36 16.71
CA MET A 37 -7.25 1.80 18.00
C MET A 37 -5.73 1.76 18.12
N LEU A 38 -5.04 1.32 17.07
CA LEU A 38 -3.58 1.31 16.99
C LEU A 38 -3.01 2.73 17.14
N PHE A 39 -3.59 3.71 16.44
CA PHE A 39 -3.18 5.12 16.51
C PHE A 39 -3.34 5.68 17.92
N VAL A 40 -4.50 5.51 18.55
CA VAL A 40 -4.75 5.98 19.92
C VAL A 40 -3.77 5.32 20.90
N GLY A 41 -3.56 4.00 20.79
CA GLY A 41 -2.63 3.26 21.65
C GLY A 41 -1.17 3.72 21.49
N LEU A 42 -0.70 3.87 20.25
CA LEU A 42 0.66 4.32 19.97
C LEU A 42 0.89 5.78 20.35
N ILE A 43 -0.06 6.67 20.10
CA ILE A 43 0.06 8.08 20.52
C ILE A 43 0.06 8.20 22.04
N TYR A 44 -0.81 7.45 22.73
CA TYR A 44 -0.80 7.40 24.18
C TYR A 44 0.57 6.92 24.72
N PHE A 45 1.07 5.80 24.20
CA PHE A 45 2.37 5.24 24.59
C PHE A 45 3.53 6.19 24.26
N ALA A 46 3.56 6.73 23.04
CA ALA A 46 4.59 7.66 22.59
C ALA A 46 4.58 8.94 23.42
N GLY A 47 3.40 9.49 23.77
CA GLY A 47 3.29 10.67 24.62
C GLY A 47 3.89 10.47 26.02
N HIS A 48 3.74 9.27 26.60
CA HIS A 48 4.33 8.95 27.91
C HIS A 48 5.84 8.73 27.87
N GLN A 49 6.36 8.21 26.75
CA GLN A 49 7.78 7.90 26.58
C GLN A 49 8.56 9.01 25.85
N PHE A 50 7.86 10.03 25.34
CA PHE A 50 8.43 11.03 24.44
C PHE A 50 9.64 11.74 25.04
N SER A 51 9.47 12.29 26.25
CA SER A 51 10.54 12.99 26.96
C SER A 51 11.73 12.07 27.21
N LEU A 52 11.49 10.82 27.64
CA LEU A 52 12.53 9.84 27.89
C LEU A 52 13.34 9.51 26.62
N TRP A 53 12.69 9.39 25.47
CA TRP A 53 13.39 9.15 24.20
C TRP A 53 14.22 10.34 23.74
N VAL A 54 13.68 11.56 23.87
CA VAL A 54 14.42 12.79 23.54
C VAL A 54 15.64 12.93 24.46
N ASP A 55 15.45 12.75 25.77
CA ASP A 55 16.51 12.86 26.76
C ASP A 55 17.61 11.79 26.58
N HIS A 56 17.23 10.57 26.17
CA HIS A 56 18.20 9.49 25.90
C HIS A 56 19.04 9.74 24.62
N LEU A 57 18.47 10.41 23.62
CA LEU A 57 19.19 10.77 22.40
C LEU A 57 20.01 12.05 22.56
N MET A 58 19.62 12.93 23.49
CA MET A 58 20.35 14.16 23.79
C MET A 58 21.72 13.85 24.39
N PRO A 59 22.83 14.33 23.78
CA PRO A 59 24.15 14.14 24.36
C PRO A 59 24.33 14.98 25.63
N THR A 60 25.02 14.44 26.63
CA THR A 60 25.46 15.21 27.79
C THR A 60 26.60 16.15 27.39
N LEU A 61 26.31 17.45 27.31
CA LEU A 61 27.28 18.47 26.93
C LEU A 61 27.88 19.19 28.15
N PRO A 62 29.17 19.56 28.12
CA PRO A 62 29.77 20.43 29.13
C PRO A 62 29.14 21.84 29.10
N SER A 63 29.24 22.58 30.21
CA SER A 63 28.54 23.86 30.41
C SER A 63 28.78 24.91 29.32
N TRP A 64 30.00 25.00 28.78
CA TRP A 64 30.34 25.93 27.70
C TRP A 64 29.69 25.59 26.34
N LEU A 65 29.26 24.33 26.15
CA LEU A 65 28.50 23.87 24.98
C LEU A 65 26.98 23.80 25.23
N SER A 66 26.50 24.17 26.42
CA SER A 66 25.08 24.07 26.78
C SER A 66 24.16 24.85 25.83
N PHE A 67 24.66 25.90 25.17
CA PHE A 67 23.92 26.65 24.16
C PHE A 67 23.49 25.79 22.95
N LEU A 68 24.22 24.70 22.66
CA LEU A 68 23.84 23.76 21.60
C LEU A 68 22.55 23.00 21.92
N ASN A 69 22.16 22.88 23.19
CA ASN A 69 20.91 22.21 23.55
C ASN A 69 19.69 22.89 22.91
N TYR A 70 19.71 24.22 22.74
CA TYR A 70 18.63 24.94 22.07
C TYR A 70 18.48 24.56 20.58
N LEU A 71 19.56 24.12 19.94
CA LEU A 71 19.58 23.67 18.54
C LEU A 71 19.32 22.16 18.42
N LEU A 72 19.92 21.36 19.30
CA LEU A 72 19.82 19.90 19.27
C LEU A 72 18.44 19.41 19.73
N TRP A 73 17.81 20.08 20.69
CA TRP A 73 16.51 19.65 21.21
C TRP A 73 15.42 19.59 20.12
N PRO A 74 15.19 20.63 19.29
CA PRO A 74 14.24 20.54 18.18
C PRO A 74 14.59 19.43 17.18
N LEU A 75 15.89 19.21 16.91
CA LEU A 75 16.35 18.18 15.98
C LEU A 75 15.99 16.78 16.48
N PHE A 76 16.26 16.48 17.75
CA PHE A 76 15.93 15.19 18.35
C PHE A 76 14.42 15.01 18.56
N VAL A 77 13.69 16.07 18.88
CA VAL A 77 12.22 16.05 18.87
C VAL A 77 11.69 15.64 17.50
N VAL A 78 12.17 16.27 16.42
CA VAL A 78 11.79 15.91 15.05
C VAL A 78 12.20 14.46 14.73
N LEU A 79 13.39 14.03 15.14
CA LEU A 79 13.84 12.66 14.93
C LEU A 79 12.93 11.64 15.63
N VAL A 80 12.57 11.86 16.89
CA VAL A 80 11.65 10.99 17.64
C VAL A 80 10.26 10.99 16.99
N VAL A 81 9.74 12.15 16.59
CA VAL A 81 8.46 12.24 15.86
C VAL A 81 8.52 11.44 14.55
N LEU A 82 9.60 11.56 13.78
CA LEU A 82 9.80 10.77 12.56
C LEU A 82 9.87 9.28 12.85
N MET A 83 10.60 8.86 13.89
CA MET A 83 10.67 7.46 14.31
C MET A 83 9.27 6.92 14.65
N VAL A 84 8.51 7.63 15.49
CA VAL A 84 7.14 7.25 15.85
C VAL A 84 6.25 7.18 14.61
N PHE A 85 6.34 8.18 13.72
CA PHE A 85 5.57 8.22 12.47
C PHE A 85 5.88 7.01 11.58
N PHE A 86 7.15 6.72 11.30
CA PHE A 86 7.54 5.59 10.46
C PHE A 86 7.19 4.24 11.09
N THR A 87 7.37 4.09 12.41
CA THR A 87 6.94 2.87 13.13
C THR A 87 5.44 2.67 13.04
N PHE A 88 4.64 3.73 13.28
CA PHE A 88 3.19 3.67 13.13
C PHE A 88 2.79 3.31 11.70
N THR A 89 3.34 3.99 10.69
CA THR A 89 3.05 3.70 9.28
C THR A 89 3.40 2.26 8.91
N MET A 90 4.54 1.75 9.37
CA MET A 90 4.94 0.36 9.15
C MET A 90 3.94 -0.62 9.77
N LEU A 91 3.57 -0.43 11.04
CA LEU A 91 2.62 -1.29 11.74
C LEU A 91 1.22 -1.22 11.11
N ALA A 92 0.73 -0.03 10.79
CA ALA A 92 -0.55 0.17 10.15
C ALA A 92 -0.61 -0.54 8.78
N ASN A 93 0.44 -0.46 7.98
CA ASN A 93 0.52 -1.16 6.69
C ASN A 93 0.57 -2.68 6.85
N ILE A 94 1.35 -3.19 7.81
CA ILE A 94 1.42 -4.62 8.14
C ILE A 94 0.05 -5.15 8.56
N ILE A 95 -0.66 -4.40 9.40
CA ILE A 95 -2.01 -4.77 9.87
C ILE A 95 -3.02 -4.67 8.74
N ALA A 96 -2.93 -3.65 7.87
CA ALA A 96 -3.85 -3.46 6.74
C ALA A 96 -3.69 -4.51 5.64
N ALA A 97 -2.51 -5.11 5.47
CA ALA A 97 -2.23 -6.07 4.42
C ALA A 97 -3.20 -7.27 4.34
N PRO A 98 -3.47 -8.02 5.42
CA PRO A 98 -4.44 -9.10 5.39
C PRO A 98 -5.86 -8.61 5.09
N PHE A 99 -6.26 -7.43 5.61
CA PHE A 99 -7.57 -6.86 5.30
C PHE A 99 -7.70 -6.45 3.85
N ASN A 100 -6.66 -5.91 3.23
CA ASN A 100 -6.67 -5.55 1.81
C ASN A 100 -6.76 -6.81 0.93
N GLY A 101 -6.01 -7.88 1.28
CA GLY A 101 -6.13 -9.17 0.58
C GLY A 101 -7.53 -9.78 0.70
N PHE A 102 -8.08 -9.76 1.91
CA PHE A 102 -9.42 -10.28 2.20
C PHE A 102 -10.53 -9.47 1.53
N LEU A 103 -10.42 -8.13 1.56
CA LEU A 103 -11.32 -7.23 0.83
C LEU A 103 -11.27 -7.52 -0.68
N SER A 104 -10.08 -7.71 -1.25
CA SER A 104 -9.94 -8.07 -2.66
C SER A 104 -10.64 -9.39 -3.01
N GLU A 105 -10.59 -10.38 -2.13
CA GLU A 105 -11.30 -11.65 -2.34
C GLU A 105 -12.81 -11.43 -2.36
N LYS A 106 -13.35 -10.71 -1.37
CA LYS A 106 -14.80 -10.45 -1.29
C LYS A 106 -15.30 -9.56 -2.41
N VAL A 107 -14.51 -8.56 -2.83
CA VAL A 107 -14.82 -7.75 -4.01
C VAL A 107 -14.87 -8.61 -5.27
N GLU A 108 -13.96 -9.56 -5.44
CA GLU A 108 -13.96 -10.42 -6.62
C GLU A 108 -15.23 -11.28 -6.72
N VAL A 109 -15.67 -11.83 -5.60
CA VAL A 109 -16.91 -12.62 -5.51
C VAL A 109 -18.13 -11.79 -5.93
N VAL A 110 -18.22 -10.54 -5.47
CA VAL A 110 -19.29 -9.61 -5.84
C VAL A 110 -19.19 -9.22 -7.32
N VAL A 111 -18.00 -8.91 -7.81
CA VAL A 111 -17.78 -8.49 -9.22
C VAL A 111 -18.09 -9.63 -10.20
N ARG A 112 -17.84 -10.88 -9.82
CA ARG A 112 -18.19 -12.07 -10.62
C ARG A 112 -19.67 -12.46 -10.51
N GLY A 113 -20.43 -11.85 -9.60
CA GLY A 113 -21.83 -12.16 -9.37
C GLY A 113 -22.07 -13.50 -8.67
N THR A 114 -21.06 -14.01 -7.94
CA THR A 114 -21.18 -15.28 -7.21
C THR A 114 -21.95 -15.10 -5.89
N ASP A 115 -21.69 -14.02 -5.17
CA ASP A 115 -22.37 -13.65 -3.93
C ASP A 115 -22.32 -12.13 -3.76
N ASP A 116 -23.50 -11.51 -3.60
CA ASP A 116 -23.65 -10.05 -3.41
C ASP A 116 -23.38 -9.63 -1.96
N PHE A 117 -23.45 -10.56 -1.00
CA PHE A 117 -23.29 -10.32 0.44
C PHE A 117 -22.29 -11.29 1.08
N PRO A 118 -21.01 -11.24 0.67
CA PRO A 118 -20.00 -12.10 1.25
C PRO A 118 -19.91 -11.94 2.77
N ALA A 119 -19.91 -13.04 3.50
CA ALA A 119 -19.76 -13.03 4.95
C ALA A 119 -18.31 -12.71 5.38
N PHE A 120 -18.15 -12.01 6.49
CA PHE A 120 -16.86 -11.81 7.13
C PHE A 120 -16.49 -13.05 7.97
N SER A 121 -15.27 -13.57 7.80
CA SER A 121 -14.75 -14.71 8.54
C SER A 121 -13.37 -14.40 9.13
N TRP A 122 -13.28 -14.37 10.46
CA TRP A 122 -12.00 -14.21 11.17
C TRP A 122 -11.02 -15.36 10.86
N GLY A 123 -11.54 -16.58 10.68
CA GLY A 123 -10.72 -17.75 10.37
C GLY A 123 -10.00 -17.62 9.02
N GLU A 124 -10.72 -17.15 7.99
CA GLU A 124 -10.14 -16.89 6.67
C GLU A 124 -9.09 -15.78 6.73
N LEU A 125 -9.41 -14.67 7.39
CA LEU A 125 -8.49 -13.54 7.55
C LEU A 125 -7.17 -13.96 8.22
N ILE A 126 -7.25 -14.68 9.34
CA ILE A 126 -6.07 -15.14 10.08
C ILE A 126 -5.23 -16.12 9.25
N ALA A 127 -5.88 -17.01 8.48
CA ALA A 127 -5.18 -17.93 7.58
C ALA A 127 -4.43 -17.21 6.46
N MET A 128 -4.87 -16.01 6.05
CA MET A 128 -4.20 -15.18 5.03
C MET A 128 -3.00 -14.39 5.58
N VAL A 129 -2.92 -14.13 6.88
CA VAL A 129 -1.85 -13.33 7.51
C VAL A 129 -0.44 -13.77 7.08
N PRO A 130 0.00 -15.03 7.23
CA PRO A 130 1.38 -15.40 6.92
C PRO A 130 1.72 -15.17 5.43
N ARG A 131 0.79 -15.49 4.52
CA ARG A 131 0.99 -15.31 3.08
C ARG A 131 1.06 -13.82 2.72
N THR A 132 0.10 -13.04 3.19
CA THR A 132 0.00 -11.61 2.88
C THR A 132 1.19 -10.83 3.44
N LEU A 133 1.64 -11.14 4.66
CA LEU A 133 2.85 -10.55 5.22
C LEU A 133 4.10 -10.91 4.42
N ALA A 134 4.28 -12.19 4.05
CA ALA A 134 5.40 -12.59 3.21
C ALA A 134 5.37 -11.87 1.84
N ARG A 135 4.17 -11.63 1.30
CA ARG A 135 3.99 -10.88 0.05
C ARG A 135 4.36 -9.40 0.21
N GLU A 136 3.92 -8.74 1.27
CA GLU A 136 4.31 -7.34 1.57
C GLU A 136 5.82 -7.21 1.78
N MET A 137 6.47 -8.18 2.43
CA MET A 137 7.94 -8.18 2.56
C MET A 137 8.65 -8.26 1.20
N ARG A 138 8.09 -8.98 0.22
CA ARG A 138 8.60 -8.97 -1.16
C ARG A 138 8.39 -7.62 -1.84
N LYS A 139 7.25 -6.96 -1.63
CA LYS A 139 7.00 -5.59 -2.12
C LYS A 139 8.01 -4.60 -1.53
N LEU A 140 8.29 -4.68 -0.23
CA LEU A 140 9.33 -3.89 0.42
C LEU A 140 10.72 -4.19 -0.14
N GLY A 141 11.06 -5.46 -0.36
CA GLY A 141 12.33 -5.86 -0.98
C GLY A 141 12.47 -5.39 -2.44
N TYR A 142 11.36 -5.20 -3.16
CA TYR A 142 11.35 -4.59 -4.48
C TYR A 142 11.47 -3.06 -4.40
N PHE A 143 10.76 -2.43 -3.46
CA PHE A 143 10.71 -0.99 -3.28
C PHE A 143 12.03 -0.41 -2.78
N LEU A 144 12.54 -0.94 -1.67
CA LEU A 144 13.58 -0.30 -0.87
C LEU A 144 14.91 -0.12 -1.64
N PRO A 145 15.46 -1.12 -2.36
CA PRO A 145 16.69 -0.92 -3.13
C PRO A 145 16.54 0.14 -4.23
N ARG A 146 15.37 0.22 -4.87
CA ARG A 146 15.09 1.17 -5.95
C ARG A 146 14.86 2.58 -5.41
N ALA A 147 14.13 2.70 -4.30
CA ALA A 147 13.94 3.96 -3.60
C ALA A 147 15.27 4.51 -3.09
N ILE A 148 16.12 3.68 -2.49
CA ILE A 148 17.48 4.07 -2.06
C ILE A 148 18.33 4.50 -3.26
N GLY A 149 18.31 3.76 -4.36
CA GLY A 149 19.05 4.12 -5.58
C GLY A 149 18.62 5.49 -6.13
N LEU A 150 17.31 5.74 -6.22
CA LEU A 150 16.77 7.03 -6.66
C LEU A 150 17.04 8.15 -5.65
N PHE A 151 17.09 7.85 -4.36
CA PHE A 151 17.39 8.80 -3.30
C PHE A 151 18.86 9.23 -3.38
N ILE A 152 19.79 8.28 -3.53
CA ILE A 152 21.21 8.60 -3.76
C ILE A 152 21.37 9.45 -5.04
N LEU A 153 20.65 9.09 -6.09
CA LEU A 153 20.67 9.82 -7.36
C LEU A 153 20.19 11.28 -7.22
N SER A 154 19.29 11.56 -6.28
CA SER A 154 18.75 12.91 -6.06
C SER A 154 19.74 13.87 -5.37
N PHE A 155 20.80 13.36 -4.72
CA PHE A 155 21.88 14.18 -4.16
C PHE A 155 22.91 14.63 -5.19
N ILE A 156 22.94 14.00 -6.37
CA ILE A 156 23.90 14.35 -7.42
C ILE A 156 23.37 15.59 -8.16
N PRO A 157 24.05 16.76 -8.08
CA PRO A 157 23.63 17.96 -8.81
C PRO A 157 23.53 17.68 -10.31
N VAL A 158 22.60 18.35 -11.01
CA VAL A 158 22.24 18.13 -12.43
C VAL A 158 21.48 16.81 -12.69
N VAL A 159 21.91 15.71 -12.09
CA VAL A 159 21.24 14.40 -12.22
C VAL A 159 19.93 14.35 -11.42
N ASN A 160 19.84 15.13 -10.35
CA ASN A 160 18.63 15.33 -9.56
C ASN A 160 17.40 15.77 -10.40
N LEU A 161 17.61 16.49 -11.52
CA LEU A 161 16.54 16.88 -12.45
C LEU A 161 15.88 15.66 -13.12
N ILE A 162 16.64 14.58 -13.36
CA ILE A 162 16.14 13.32 -13.91
C ILE A 162 15.59 12.42 -12.78
N ALA A 163 16.19 12.51 -11.59
CA ALA A 163 15.74 11.73 -10.43
C ALA A 163 14.29 12.04 -10.05
N ALA A 164 13.85 13.30 -10.14
CA ALA A 164 12.48 13.69 -9.78
C ALA A 164 11.38 13.04 -10.67
N PRO A 165 11.44 13.11 -12.02
CA PRO A 165 10.53 12.36 -12.89
C PRO A 165 10.59 10.84 -12.67
N LEU A 166 11.79 10.28 -12.45
CA LEU A 166 11.94 8.85 -12.17
C LEU A 166 11.30 8.46 -10.84
N TRP A 167 11.38 9.31 -9.82
CA TRP A 167 10.71 9.11 -8.54
C TRP A 167 9.20 9.06 -8.70
N LEU A 168 8.64 9.99 -9.48
CA LEU A 168 7.21 10.02 -9.77
C LEU A 168 6.76 8.76 -10.52
N LEU A 169 7.44 8.41 -11.61
CA LEU A 169 7.12 7.23 -12.41
C LEU A 169 7.24 5.93 -11.60
N PHE A 170 8.26 5.84 -10.76
CA PHE A 170 8.44 4.72 -9.85
C PHE A 170 7.34 4.67 -8.78
N GLY A 171 6.97 5.81 -8.20
CA GLY A 171 5.87 5.90 -7.24
C GLY A 171 4.54 5.44 -7.84
N VAL A 172 4.23 5.90 -9.06
CA VAL A 172 3.04 5.48 -9.83
C VAL A 172 3.06 3.97 -10.11
N TRP A 173 4.20 3.43 -10.57
CA TRP A 173 4.37 2.00 -10.79
C TRP A 173 4.18 1.18 -9.51
N MET A 174 4.72 1.68 -8.39
CA MET A 174 4.59 1.02 -7.10
C MET A 174 3.15 0.99 -6.60
N MET A 175 2.33 2.01 -6.90
CA MET A 175 0.89 1.94 -6.60
C MET A 175 0.20 0.86 -7.41
N ALA A 176 0.54 0.70 -8.69
CA ALA A 176 0.00 -0.39 -9.51
C ALA A 176 0.37 -1.76 -8.92
N ILE A 177 1.66 -1.97 -8.59
CA ILE A 177 2.13 -3.18 -7.93
C ILE A 177 1.39 -3.40 -6.60
N GLN A 178 1.33 -2.39 -5.73
CA GLN A 178 0.81 -2.54 -4.37
C GLN A 178 -0.62 -3.08 -4.36
N TYR A 179 -1.49 -2.51 -5.19
CA TYR A 179 -2.92 -2.80 -5.18
C TYR A 179 -3.32 -3.96 -6.10
N ILE A 180 -2.73 -4.07 -7.29
CA ILE A 180 -3.05 -5.16 -8.24
C ILE A 180 -2.47 -6.50 -7.78
N ASP A 181 -1.46 -6.48 -6.91
CA ASP A 181 -0.93 -7.70 -6.32
C ASP A 181 -1.88 -8.39 -5.35
N TYR A 182 -2.85 -7.69 -4.72
CA TYR A 182 -3.82 -8.34 -3.82
C TYR A 182 -4.65 -9.44 -4.51
N PRO A 183 -5.35 -9.17 -5.62
CA PRO A 183 -6.07 -10.23 -6.33
C PRO A 183 -5.13 -11.28 -6.94
N ALA A 184 -3.93 -10.90 -7.38
CA ALA A 184 -2.93 -11.84 -7.90
C ALA A 184 -2.42 -12.82 -6.82
N ASP A 185 -2.14 -12.33 -5.61
CA ASP A 185 -1.72 -13.15 -4.47
C ASP A 185 -2.84 -14.07 -3.98
N ASN A 186 -4.11 -13.63 -4.06
CA ASN A 186 -5.26 -14.46 -3.78
C ASN A 186 -5.31 -15.71 -4.69
N HIS A 187 -4.93 -15.55 -5.96
CA HIS A 187 -4.75 -16.64 -6.93
C HIS A 187 -3.39 -17.36 -6.83
N LYS A 188 -2.58 -17.06 -5.81
CA LYS A 188 -1.25 -17.66 -5.56
C LYS A 188 -0.26 -17.45 -6.70
N LEU A 189 -0.41 -16.36 -7.46
CA LEU A 189 0.41 -16.08 -8.62
C LEU A 189 1.83 -15.67 -8.22
N GLY A 190 2.83 -16.17 -8.95
CA GLY A 190 4.24 -15.93 -8.65
C GLY A 190 4.59 -14.44 -8.68
N TRP A 191 5.54 -13.99 -7.85
CA TRP A 191 5.93 -12.56 -7.83
C TRP A 191 6.45 -12.08 -9.20
N ASN A 192 7.31 -12.89 -9.83
CA ASN A 192 7.89 -12.54 -11.14
C ASN A 192 6.85 -12.58 -12.26
N GLU A 193 5.89 -13.51 -12.18
CA GLU A 193 4.77 -13.61 -13.11
C GLU A 193 3.86 -12.39 -13.02
N MET A 194 3.55 -11.93 -11.80
CA MET A 194 2.77 -10.72 -11.56
C MET A 194 3.46 -9.50 -12.17
N LEU A 195 4.77 -9.36 -11.97
CA LEU A 195 5.56 -8.28 -12.56
C LEU A 195 5.58 -8.35 -14.09
N ALA A 196 5.66 -9.55 -14.67
CA ALA A 196 5.61 -9.72 -16.12
C ALA A 196 4.24 -9.30 -16.69
N TRP A 197 3.16 -9.73 -16.06
CA TRP A 197 1.79 -9.38 -16.45
C TRP A 197 1.54 -7.86 -16.36
N LEU A 198 1.99 -7.20 -15.28
CA LEU A 198 1.88 -5.74 -15.16
C LEU A 198 2.68 -4.99 -16.23
N ARG A 199 3.83 -5.54 -16.67
CA ARG A 199 4.67 -4.95 -17.73
C ARG A 199 4.05 -5.09 -19.11
N GLU A 200 3.38 -6.21 -19.38
CA GLU A 200 2.63 -6.41 -20.62
C GLU A 200 1.52 -5.35 -20.76
N LYS A 201 0.83 -5.06 -19.65
CA LYS A 201 -0.21 -4.02 -19.56
C LYS A 201 0.30 -2.70 -18.98
N ARG A 202 1.55 -2.31 -19.31
CA ARG A 202 2.24 -1.17 -18.67
C ARG A 202 1.43 0.12 -18.66
N TRP A 203 0.71 0.42 -19.75
CA TRP A 203 -0.03 1.69 -19.88
C TRP A 203 -1.26 1.71 -18.98
N GLN A 204 -1.99 0.61 -18.91
CA GLN A 204 -3.15 0.48 -18.04
C GLN A 204 -2.73 0.45 -16.57
N SER A 205 -1.68 -0.32 -16.23
CA SER A 205 -1.09 -0.36 -14.89
C SER A 205 -0.61 1.02 -14.45
N MET A 206 0.09 1.76 -15.31
CA MET A 206 0.55 3.13 -15.03
C MET A 206 -0.61 4.13 -14.89
N SER A 207 -1.65 4.02 -15.72
CA SER A 207 -2.84 4.87 -15.63
C SER A 207 -3.57 4.64 -14.30
N PHE A 208 -3.74 3.38 -13.89
CA PHE A 208 -4.36 3.02 -12.62
C PHE A 208 -3.50 3.46 -11.42
N GLY A 209 -2.21 3.11 -11.43
CA GLY A 209 -1.27 3.53 -10.38
C GLY A 209 -1.17 5.06 -10.29
N GLY A 210 -1.30 5.77 -11.41
CA GLY A 210 -1.21 7.22 -11.48
C GLY A 210 -2.35 7.92 -10.76
N ILE A 211 -3.58 7.50 -11.02
CA ILE A 211 -4.74 8.06 -10.33
C ILE A 211 -4.75 7.66 -8.85
N VAL A 212 -4.36 6.43 -8.51
CA VAL A 212 -4.25 5.98 -7.12
C VAL A 212 -3.21 6.82 -6.39
N TYR A 213 -2.04 7.04 -6.99
CA TYR A 213 -0.99 7.89 -6.43
C TYR A 213 -1.52 9.30 -6.14
N LEU A 214 -2.14 9.96 -7.12
CA LEU A 214 -2.68 11.31 -6.97
C LEU A 214 -3.72 11.42 -5.86
N VAL A 215 -4.63 10.45 -5.77
CA VAL A 215 -5.71 10.51 -4.79
C VAL A 215 -5.21 10.19 -3.37
N LEU A 216 -4.21 9.31 -3.24
CA LEU A 216 -3.59 9.01 -1.94
C LEU A 216 -2.72 10.16 -1.39
N LEU A 217 -2.31 11.13 -2.24
CA LEU A 217 -1.64 12.35 -1.78
C LEU A 217 -2.58 13.27 -0.99
N VAL A 218 -3.90 13.16 -1.19
CA VAL A 218 -4.87 14.00 -0.47
C VAL A 218 -5.11 13.39 0.92
N PRO A 219 -4.70 14.08 2.01
CA PRO A 219 -4.93 13.58 3.36
C PRO A 219 -6.42 13.44 3.65
N VAL A 220 -6.78 12.55 4.59
CA VAL A 220 -8.18 12.20 4.96
C VAL A 220 -8.92 11.43 3.86
N VAL A 221 -8.83 11.89 2.61
CA VAL A 221 -9.39 11.20 1.44
C VAL A 221 -8.71 9.85 1.23
N ASN A 222 -7.41 9.76 1.49
CA ASN A 222 -6.64 8.51 1.39
C ASN A 222 -7.23 7.35 2.23
N LEU A 223 -7.90 7.62 3.36
CA LEU A 223 -8.51 6.59 4.21
C LEU A 223 -9.59 5.79 3.47
N LEU A 224 -10.46 6.48 2.71
CA LEU A 224 -11.49 5.83 1.90
C LEU A 224 -10.96 5.34 0.56
N MET A 225 -9.90 5.98 0.07
CA MET A 225 -9.39 5.70 -1.27
C MET A 225 -8.45 4.50 -1.32
N MET A 226 -7.84 4.10 -0.20
CA MET A 226 -7.13 2.82 -0.10
C MET A 226 -8.03 1.61 -0.41
N PRO A 227 -9.18 1.40 0.27
CA PRO A 227 -10.05 0.27 -0.07
C PRO A 227 -10.69 0.43 -1.44
N ALA A 228 -10.99 1.66 -1.89
CA ALA A 228 -11.44 1.90 -3.27
C ALA A 228 -10.38 1.49 -4.30
N ALA A 229 -9.09 1.72 -4.02
CA ALA A 229 -7.98 1.27 -4.86
C ALA A 229 -7.84 -0.25 -4.84
N VAL A 230 -8.01 -0.92 -3.69
CA VAL A 230 -8.07 -2.38 -3.63
C VAL A 230 -9.19 -2.91 -4.52
N ALA A 231 -10.42 -2.42 -4.35
CA ALA A 231 -11.56 -2.86 -5.14
C ALA A 231 -11.42 -2.55 -6.63
N GLY A 232 -10.88 -1.37 -6.96
CA GLY A 232 -10.58 -0.98 -8.34
C GLY A 232 -9.50 -1.86 -8.99
N ALA A 233 -8.50 -2.27 -8.21
CA ALA A 233 -7.46 -3.19 -8.66
C ALA A 233 -7.98 -4.61 -8.85
N THR A 234 -8.91 -5.07 -8.00
CA THR A 234 -9.63 -6.33 -8.19
C THR A 234 -10.49 -6.28 -9.46
N LEU A 235 -11.18 -5.17 -9.72
CA LEU A 235 -11.95 -4.99 -10.95
C LEU A 235 -11.04 -5.00 -12.19
N PHE A 236 -9.87 -4.35 -12.10
CA PHE A 236 -8.83 -4.38 -13.12
C PHE A 236 -8.39 -5.82 -13.41
N TRP A 237 -8.08 -6.58 -12.36
CA TRP A 237 -7.70 -7.99 -12.45
C TRP A 237 -8.75 -8.86 -13.17
N VAL A 238 -10.02 -8.72 -12.79
CA VAL A 238 -11.12 -9.52 -13.35
C VAL A 238 -11.39 -9.16 -14.81
N ARG A 239 -11.45 -7.86 -15.15
CA ARG A 239 -11.81 -7.41 -16.51
C ARG A 239 -10.68 -7.59 -17.53
N GLU A 240 -9.43 -7.46 -17.09
CA GLU A 240 -8.25 -7.64 -17.95
C GLU A 240 -7.79 -9.10 -18.03
N GLN A 241 -8.66 -10.04 -17.65
CA GLN A 241 -8.44 -11.48 -17.74
C GLN A 241 -7.19 -11.98 -17.01
N GLY A 242 -6.85 -11.38 -15.86
CA GLY A 242 -5.68 -11.78 -15.06
C GLY A 242 -5.65 -13.29 -14.75
N ALA A 243 -6.81 -13.92 -14.58
CA ALA A 243 -6.93 -15.37 -14.37
C ALA A 243 -6.89 -16.21 -15.67
N GLU A 244 -7.48 -15.73 -16.77
CA GLU A 244 -7.64 -16.51 -18.01
C GLU A 244 -6.39 -16.47 -18.90
N ALA A 245 -5.73 -15.32 -19.01
CA ALA A 245 -4.44 -15.20 -19.70
C ALA A 245 -3.38 -16.14 -19.09
N MET A 246 -3.44 -16.32 -17.77
CA MET A 246 -2.49 -17.13 -17.02
C MET A 246 -2.84 -18.63 -17.07
N ALA A 247 -4.12 -18.99 -17.08
CA ALA A 247 -4.56 -20.37 -17.33
C ALA A 247 -4.15 -20.88 -18.73
N GLN A 248 -4.04 -20.00 -19.73
CA GLN A 248 -3.48 -20.32 -21.04
C GLN A 248 -1.95 -20.44 -21.01
N GLN A 249 -1.24 -19.55 -20.29
CA GLN A 249 0.22 -19.55 -20.23
C GLN A 249 0.80 -20.76 -19.48
N GLN A 250 0.11 -21.24 -18.43
CA GLN A 250 0.45 -22.48 -17.73
C GLN A 250 0.27 -23.72 -18.62
N LYS A 251 -0.75 -23.73 -19.49
CA LYS A 251 -0.95 -24.82 -20.46
C LYS A 251 0.16 -24.87 -21.53
N ILE A 252 0.66 -23.71 -21.96
CA ILE A 252 1.72 -23.60 -22.98
C ILE A 252 3.11 -23.98 -22.42
N THR A 253 3.36 -23.74 -21.13
CA THR A 253 4.65 -24.08 -20.50
C THR A 253 4.75 -25.56 -20.11
N GLN A 254 3.61 -26.26 -20.05
CA GLN A 254 3.53 -27.71 -19.76
C GLN A 254 3.42 -28.59 -21.01
N SER A 255 3.39 -28.00 -22.21
CA SER A 255 3.40 -28.68 -23.52
C SER A 255 4.76 -28.58 -24.19
#